data_AF-A0A6S6U9I1-F1
#
_entry.id   AF-A0A6S6U9I1-F1
#
_cell.length_a   1.000
_cell.length_b   1.000
_cell.length_c   1.000
_cell.angle_alpha   90.00
_cell.angle_beta   90.00
_cell.angle_gamma   90.00
#
_symmetry.space_group_name_H-M   'P 1'
#
loop_
_entity.id
_entity.type
_entity.pdbx_description
1 polymer ?
#
loop_
_entity_poly.entity_id
_entity_poly.type
_entity_poly.pdbx_seq_one_letter_code
_entity_poly.pdbx_strand_id
1 'polypeptide(L)'
;MKEETLPNQQTVLLDELNLRMSQTRSELDLKNRTIRQQEANRIIKNHVLTGSAIGLIPLPLVDILALSSNQLNMLHRLSEHYNLDFDRNKTKVALTALLSGSLPTLTLLSLSSASKFIPGIGTLGGNASLSLFGGAVTYATGQSFAKHFDADGTLDNFHARKFTHFFKQELQKGQHIIQQHLAKKTVSTINVD
;
A
#
# COMPACT_ATOMS: atom_id res chain seq x y z
N MET A 1 -6.04 -12.29 -62.22
CA MET A 1 -6.28 -10.83 -62.10
C MET A 1 -6.61 -10.55 -60.65
N LYS A 2 -5.71 -9.88 -59.92
CA LYS A 2 -5.98 -9.38 -58.57
C LYS A 2 -6.46 -7.95 -58.73
N GLU A 3 -7.74 -7.72 -58.49
CA GLU A 3 -8.30 -6.38 -58.43
C GLU A 3 -8.06 -5.87 -57.01
N GLU A 4 -6.89 -5.26 -56.81
CA GLU A 4 -6.53 -4.59 -55.58
C GLU A 4 -7.28 -3.25 -55.57
N THR A 5 -8.56 -3.30 -55.19
CA THR A 5 -9.42 -2.11 -55.08
C THR A 5 -8.87 -1.21 -53.98
N LEU A 6 -8.38 -0.04 -54.37
CA LEU A 6 -7.89 0.99 -53.45
C LEU A 6 -8.99 1.29 -52.40
N PRO A 7 -8.69 1.22 -51.09
CA PRO A 7 -9.68 1.50 -50.05
C PRO A 7 -10.30 2.89 -50.28
N ASN A 8 -11.63 2.98 -50.25
CA ASN A 8 -12.33 4.25 -50.35
C ASN A 8 -11.89 5.17 -49.19
N GLN A 9 -11.63 6.44 -49.48
CA GLN A 9 -11.21 7.46 -48.51
C GLN A 9 -12.11 7.52 -47.26
N GLN A 10 -13.40 7.20 -47.39
CA GLN A 10 -14.32 7.10 -46.25
C GLN A 10 -13.94 5.99 -45.27
N THR A 11 -13.49 4.82 -45.75
CA THR A 11 -13.11 3.70 -44.87
C THR A 11 -11.82 4.03 -44.12
N VAL A 12 -10.87 4.67 -44.79
CA VAL A 12 -9.61 5.13 -44.17
C VAL A 12 -9.87 6.12 -43.03
N LEU A 13 -10.78 7.08 -43.22
CA LEU A 13 -11.14 8.05 -42.18
C LEU A 13 -11.86 7.41 -40.99
N LEU A 14 -12.74 6.42 -41.23
CA LEU A 14 -13.41 5.69 -40.16
C LEU A 14 -12.42 4.89 -39.30
N ASP A 15 -11.46 4.22 -39.94
CA ASP A 15 -10.41 3.48 -39.25
C ASP A 15 -9.53 4.42 -38.42
N GLU A 16 -9.16 5.58 -38.96
CA GLU A 16 -8.36 6.58 -38.24
C GLU A 16 -9.11 7.18 -37.04
N LEU A 17 -10.41 7.49 -37.18
CA LEU A 17 -11.24 7.98 -36.08
C LEU A 17 -11.39 6.92 -34.97
N ASN A 18 -11.64 5.66 -35.34
CA ASN A 18 -11.74 4.56 -34.38
C ASN A 18 -10.42 4.36 -33.63
N LEU A 19 -9.28 4.46 -34.33
CA LEU A 19 -7.96 4.37 -33.72
C LEU A 19 -7.72 5.50 -32.72
N ARG A 20 -7.97 6.75 -33.10
CA ARG A 20 -7.83 7.92 -32.21
C ARG A 20 -8.75 7.82 -31.00
N MET A 21 -10.00 7.41 -31.19
CA MET A 21 -10.93 7.20 -30.07
C MET A 21 -10.45 6.10 -29.11
N SER A 22 -9.91 4.99 -29.63
CA SER A 22 -9.33 3.94 -28.80
C SER A 22 -8.13 4.44 -27.98
N GLN A 23 -7.28 5.27 -28.59
CA GLN A 23 -6.12 5.88 -27.91
C GLN A 23 -6.56 6.82 -26.79
N THR A 24 -7.49 7.75 -27.07
CA THR A 24 -8.02 8.67 -26.07
C THR A 24 -8.71 7.94 -24.93
N ARG A 25 -9.49 6.89 -25.21
CA ARG A 25 -10.11 6.05 -24.16
C ARG A 25 -9.05 5.40 -23.28
N SER A 26 -8.01 4.80 -23.87
CA SER A 26 -6.92 4.20 -23.11
C SER A 26 -6.16 5.21 -22.24
N GLU A 27 -5.96 6.43 -22.73
CA GLU A 27 -5.29 7.50 -21.97
C GLU A 27 -6.15 7.98 -20.80
N LEU A 28 -7.45 8.18 -21.03
CA LEU A 28 -8.41 8.54 -19.99
C LEU A 28 -8.50 7.47 -18.91
N ASP A 29 -8.54 6.19 -19.30
CA ASP A 29 -8.56 5.07 -18.37
C ASP A 29 -7.28 5.01 -17.53
N LEU A 30 -6.12 5.23 -18.14
CA LEU A 30 -4.85 5.29 -17.43
C LEU A 30 -4.80 6.46 -16.44
N LYS A 31 -5.27 7.64 -16.86
CA LYS A 31 -5.33 8.83 -16.00
C LYS A 31 -6.28 8.61 -14.82
N ASN A 32 -7.45 8.05 -15.05
CA ASN A 32 -8.41 7.73 -14.00
C ASN A 32 -7.85 6.71 -13.01
N ARG A 33 -7.22 5.63 -13.49
CA ARG A 33 -6.51 4.65 -12.64
C ARG A 33 -5.42 5.31 -11.81
N THR A 34 -4.63 6.19 -12.42
CA THR A 34 -3.55 6.92 -11.73
C THR A 34 -4.10 7.81 -10.62
N ILE A 35 -5.16 8.57 -10.87
CA ILE A 35 -5.79 9.45 -9.88
C ILE A 35 -6.35 8.62 -8.72
N ARG A 36 -7.05 7.52 -9.02
CA ARG A 36 -7.57 6.61 -7.98
C ARG A 36 -6.44 6.04 -7.12
N GLN A 37 -5.35 5.58 -7.74
CA GLN A 37 -4.21 5.02 -7.02
C GLN A 37 -3.48 6.09 -6.17
N GLN A 38 -3.40 7.33 -6.63
CA GLN A 38 -2.80 8.44 -5.88
C GLN A 38 -3.57 8.74 -4.59
N GLU A 39 -4.90 8.77 -4.65
CA GLU A 39 -5.73 9.00 -3.47
C GLU A 39 -5.69 7.80 -2.50
N ALA A 40 -5.70 6.57 -3.00
CA ALA A 40 -5.46 5.38 -2.16
C ALA A 40 -4.10 5.48 -1.44
N ASN A 41 -3.04 5.84 -2.15
CA ASN A 41 -1.71 6.05 -1.56
C ASN A 41 -1.72 7.17 -0.50
N ARG A 42 -2.51 8.24 -0.67
CA ARG A 42 -2.66 9.31 0.33
C ARG A 42 -3.33 8.79 1.60
N ILE A 43 -4.41 8.01 1.48
CA ILE A 43 -5.08 7.36 2.62
C ILE A 43 -4.10 6.46 3.37
N ILE A 44 -3.34 5.64 2.66
CA ILE A 44 -2.36 4.70 3.24
C ILE A 44 -1.26 5.47 3.97
N LYS A 45 -0.64 6.47 3.32
CA LYS A 45 0.43 7.27 3.93
C LYS A 45 0.01 7.93 5.24
N ASN A 46 -1.23 8.41 5.33
CA ASN A 46 -1.75 9.00 6.57
C ASN A 46 -1.78 7.97 7.71
N HIS A 47 -2.25 6.74 7.45
CA HIS A 47 -2.29 5.69 8.46
C HIS A 47 -0.92 5.08 8.74
N VAL A 48 0.01 5.13 7.78
CA VAL A 48 1.43 4.77 8.01
C VAL A 48 2.04 5.70 9.03
N LEU A 49 1.81 7.02 8.91
CA LEU A 49 2.27 7.98 9.91
C LEU A 49 1.68 7.69 11.29
N THR A 50 0.37 7.43 11.36
CA THR A 50 -0.30 7.04 12.61
C THR A 50 0.26 5.73 13.18
N GLY A 51 0.46 4.71 12.34
CA GLY A 51 1.01 3.41 12.74
C GLY A 51 2.45 3.52 13.23
N SER A 52 3.26 4.38 12.61
CA SER A 52 4.60 4.70 13.09
C SER A 52 4.57 5.45 14.42
N ALA A 53 3.63 6.37 14.62
CA ALA A 53 3.49 7.10 15.88
C ALA A 53 3.06 6.19 17.04
N ILE A 54 2.12 5.26 16.80
CA ILE A 54 1.69 4.28 17.81
C ILE A 54 2.87 3.43 18.29
N GLY A 55 3.77 3.04 17.38
CA GLY A 55 4.98 2.29 17.74
C GLY A 55 6.01 3.03 18.61
N LEU A 56 5.81 4.32 18.89
CA LEU A 56 6.63 5.07 19.87
C LEU A 56 6.09 5.00 21.30
N ILE A 57 4.83 4.55 21.47
CA ILE A 57 4.17 4.50 22.77
C ILE A 57 4.57 3.19 23.46
N PRO A 58 5.16 3.22 24.67
CA PRO A 58 5.53 2.00 25.38
C PRO A 58 4.33 1.43 26.18
N LEU A 59 3.17 1.21 25.54
CA LEU A 59 1.94 0.73 26.21
C LEU A 59 1.35 -0.52 25.51
N PRO A 60 1.82 -1.73 25.87
CA PRO A 60 1.57 -2.96 25.10
C PRO A 60 0.10 -3.26 24.75
N LEU A 61 -0.86 -2.92 25.61
CA LEU A 61 -2.29 -3.17 25.36
C LEU A 61 -2.96 -2.07 24.53
N VAL A 62 -2.57 -0.81 24.76
CA VAL A 62 -3.09 0.33 24.00
C VAL A 62 -2.63 0.22 22.55
N ASP A 63 -1.40 -0.25 22.34
CA ASP A 63 -0.79 -0.39 21.03
C ASP A 63 -1.57 -1.37 20.14
N ILE A 64 -2.03 -2.51 20.68
CA ILE A 64 -2.80 -3.50 19.89
C ILE A 64 -4.14 -2.93 19.44
N LEU A 65 -4.88 -2.28 20.35
CA LEU A 65 -6.18 -1.69 20.03
C LEU A 65 -6.04 -0.51 19.07
N ALA A 66 -5.04 0.35 19.29
CA ALA A 66 -4.76 1.50 18.43
C ALA A 66 -4.32 1.05 17.04
N LEU A 67 -3.40 0.09 16.92
CA LEU A 67 -2.98 -0.47 15.63
C LEU A 67 -4.13 -1.15 14.92
N SER A 68 -4.93 -1.95 15.62
CA SER A 68 -6.09 -2.62 15.01
C SER A 68 -7.12 -1.61 14.50
N SER A 69 -7.38 -0.55 15.27
CA SER A 69 -8.27 0.53 14.87
C SER A 69 -7.71 1.30 13.68
N ASN A 70 -6.40 1.57 13.65
CA ASN A 70 -5.71 2.19 12.53
C ASN A 70 -5.84 1.35 11.24
N GLN A 71 -5.63 0.04 11.32
CA GLN A 71 -5.81 -0.86 10.15
C GLN A 71 -7.27 -0.87 9.68
N LEU A 72 -8.24 -1.01 10.59
CA LEU A 72 -9.66 -1.06 10.22
C LEU A 72 -10.15 0.25 9.62
N ASN A 73 -9.74 1.39 10.18
CA ASN A 73 -10.10 2.70 9.65
C ASN A 73 -9.45 2.97 8.28
N MET A 74 -8.20 2.54 8.09
CA MET A 74 -7.53 2.62 6.79
C MET A 74 -8.30 1.83 5.73
N LEU A 75 -8.67 0.59 6.05
CA LEU A 75 -9.40 -0.28 5.12
C LEU A 75 -10.84 0.21 4.88
N HIS A 76 -11.48 0.83 5.87
CA HIS A 76 -12.76 1.50 5.69
C HIS A 76 -12.65 2.64 4.67
N ARG A 77 -11.69 3.55 4.85
CA ARG A 77 -11.49 4.68 3.93
C ARG A 77 -11.07 4.24 2.53
N LEU A 78 -10.29 3.16 2.42
CA LEU A 78 -9.99 2.56 1.12
C LEU A 78 -11.26 1.99 0.48
N SER A 79 -12.11 1.30 1.24
CA SER A 79 -13.37 0.76 0.71
C SER A 79 -14.28 1.88 0.19
N GLU A 80 -14.44 2.98 0.97
CA GLU A 80 -15.18 4.16 0.52
C GLU A 80 -14.59 4.75 -0.77
N HIS A 81 -13.27 4.90 -0.84
CA HIS A 81 -12.57 5.42 -2.01
C HIS A 81 -12.79 4.58 -3.27
N TYR A 82 -12.88 3.26 -3.12
CA TYR A 82 -13.17 2.32 -4.21
C TYR A 82 -14.67 2.07 -4.43
N ASN A 83 -15.55 2.79 -3.71
CA ASN A 83 -17.01 2.61 -3.75
C ASN A 83 -17.46 1.17 -3.41
N LEU A 84 -16.82 0.57 -2.41
CA LEU A 84 -17.11 -0.78 -1.92
C LEU A 84 -17.86 -0.71 -0.58
N ASP A 85 -18.83 -1.60 -0.39
CA ASP A 85 -19.52 -1.74 0.89
C ASP A 85 -18.55 -2.20 1.97
N PHE A 86 -18.43 -1.39 3.03
CA PHE A 86 -17.58 -1.74 4.16
C PHE A 86 -18.32 -2.62 5.17
N ASP A 87 -17.77 -3.80 5.42
CA ASP A 87 -18.19 -4.66 6.52
C ASP A 87 -17.00 -4.89 7.46
N ARG A 88 -17.19 -4.52 8.72
CA ARG A 88 -16.14 -4.59 9.73
C ARG A 88 -15.69 -6.03 10.02
N ASN A 89 -16.60 -6.99 10.01
CA ASN A 89 -16.29 -8.39 10.30
C ASN A 89 -15.54 -9.02 9.11
N LYS A 90 -16.02 -8.81 7.89
CA LYS A 90 -15.33 -9.27 6.67
C LYS A 90 -13.93 -8.65 6.56
N THR A 91 -13.81 -7.36 6.87
CA THR A 91 -12.52 -6.66 6.90
C THR A 91 -11.57 -7.30 7.91
N LYS A 92 -12.03 -7.58 9.14
CA LYS A 92 -11.21 -8.27 10.14
C LYS A 92 -10.77 -9.64 9.65
N VAL A 93 -11.67 -10.43 9.08
CA VAL A 93 -11.34 -11.77 8.55
C VAL A 93 -10.27 -11.67 7.47
N ALA A 94 -10.45 -10.77 6.49
CA ALA A 94 -9.49 -10.57 5.40
C ALA A 94 -8.13 -10.07 5.91
N LEU A 95 -8.13 -9.11 6.83
CA LEU A 95 -6.93 -8.56 7.46
C LEU A 95 -6.19 -9.63 8.27
N THR A 96 -6.88 -10.37 9.12
CA THR A 96 -6.30 -11.46 9.92
C THR A 96 -5.74 -12.55 9.01
N ALA A 97 -6.42 -12.89 7.92
CA ALA A 97 -5.92 -13.85 6.93
C ALA A 97 -4.62 -13.36 6.27
N LEU A 98 -4.54 -12.08 5.90
CA LEU A 98 -3.33 -11.49 5.32
C LEU A 98 -2.15 -11.53 6.30
N LEU A 99 -2.38 -11.07 7.52
CA LEU A 99 -1.32 -10.97 8.54
C LEU A 99 -0.86 -12.35 9.00
N SER A 100 -1.78 -13.29 9.24
CA SER A 100 -1.44 -14.68 9.60
C SER A 100 -0.74 -15.42 8.46
N GLY A 101 -1.22 -15.27 7.22
CA GLY A 101 -0.56 -15.81 6.04
C GLY A 101 0.82 -15.22 5.76
N SER A 102 1.10 -14.03 6.31
CA SER A 102 2.39 -13.34 6.20
C SER A 102 3.26 -13.49 7.45
N LEU A 103 2.82 -14.26 8.45
CA LEU A 103 3.52 -14.41 9.73
C LEU A 103 4.99 -14.81 9.57
N PRO A 104 5.38 -15.78 8.71
CA PRO A 104 6.79 -16.12 8.51
C PRO A 104 7.63 -14.94 8.04
N THR A 105 7.07 -14.09 7.16
CA THR A 105 7.77 -12.90 6.65
C THR A 105 7.89 -11.82 7.71
N LEU A 106 6.84 -11.62 8.52
CA LEU A 106 6.84 -10.68 9.64
C LEU A 106 7.89 -11.11 10.68
N THR A 107 7.92 -12.38 11.07
CA THR A 107 8.90 -12.92 12.03
C THR A 107 10.33 -12.75 11.54
N LEU A 108 10.61 -13.14 10.29
CA LEU A 108 11.98 -13.04 9.73
C LEU A 108 12.45 -11.58 9.64
N LEU A 109 11.57 -10.65 9.25
CA LEU A 109 11.90 -9.24 9.17
C LEU A 109 12.05 -8.60 10.55
N SER A 110 11.21 -8.96 11.53
CA SER A 110 11.38 -8.51 12.91
C SER A 110 12.73 -8.97 13.48
N LEU A 111 13.14 -10.21 13.23
CA LEU A 111 14.44 -10.74 13.65
C LEU A 111 15.63 -10.06 12.93
N SER A 112 15.51 -9.79 11.62
CA SER A 112 16.55 -9.10 10.85
C SER A 112 16.65 -7.59 11.18
N SER A 113 15.52 -6.95 11.51
CA SER A 113 15.53 -5.60 12.07
C SER A 113 16.12 -5.59 13.48
N ALA A 114 15.89 -6.64 14.27
CA ALA A 114 16.50 -6.82 15.58
C ALA A 114 18.01 -7.10 15.50
N SER A 115 18.54 -7.75 14.46
CA SER A 115 19.99 -7.99 14.34
C SER A 115 20.82 -6.72 14.08
N LYS A 116 20.17 -5.58 13.78
CA LYS A 116 20.81 -4.24 13.76
C LYS A 116 20.90 -3.60 15.15
N PHE A 117 20.39 -4.26 16.18
CA PHE A 117 20.59 -3.92 17.58
C PHE A 117 21.82 -4.62 18.12
N ILE A 118 22.95 -3.92 18.15
CA ILE A 118 24.09 -4.30 18.97
C ILE A 118 23.84 -3.71 20.37
N PRO A 119 23.70 -4.50 21.44
CA PRO A 119 23.58 -3.98 22.79
C PRO A 119 24.91 -3.32 23.22
N GLY A 120 24.87 -2.05 23.66
CA GLY A 120 26.04 -1.30 24.16
C GLY A 120 26.31 0.03 23.43
N ILE A 121 25.87 0.17 22.18
CA ILE A 121 25.88 1.44 21.43
C ILE A 121 24.55 1.50 20.65
N GLY A 122 23.50 2.13 21.19
CA GLY A 122 22.27 2.33 20.40
C GLY A 122 20.93 2.12 21.10
N THR A 123 20.80 2.39 22.39
CA THR A 123 19.48 2.50 23.06
C THR A 123 18.58 3.60 22.47
N LEU A 124 19.15 4.50 21.64
CA LEU A 124 18.40 5.44 20.80
C LEU A 124 17.71 4.78 19.57
N GLY A 125 18.02 3.51 19.25
CA GLY A 125 17.45 2.75 18.13
C GLY A 125 16.21 1.89 18.46
N GLY A 126 15.85 1.76 19.76
CA GLY A 126 14.73 0.94 20.26
C GLY A 126 13.38 1.30 19.68
N ASN A 127 12.93 2.52 19.94
CA ASN A 127 11.58 2.97 19.54
C ASN A 127 11.47 3.18 18.02
N ALA A 128 12.57 3.54 17.36
CA ALA A 128 12.61 3.71 15.91
C ALA A 128 12.23 2.41 15.17
N SER A 129 12.57 1.25 15.73
CA SER A 129 12.30 -0.04 15.09
C SER A 129 10.84 -0.46 15.17
N LEU A 130 10.16 -0.17 16.29
CA LEU A 130 8.72 -0.46 16.42
C LEU A 130 7.88 0.52 15.59
N SER A 131 8.25 1.80 15.52
CA SER A 131 7.65 2.77 14.60
C SER A 131 7.85 2.42 13.13
N LEU A 132 9.06 2.00 12.78
CA LEU A 132 9.38 1.54 11.45
C LEU A 132 8.53 0.33 11.08
N PHE A 133 8.45 -0.65 11.99
CA PHE A 133 7.68 -1.86 11.77
C PHE A 133 6.18 -1.59 11.66
N GLY A 134 5.60 -0.86 12.62
CA GLY A 134 4.18 -0.52 12.62
C GLY A 134 3.76 0.26 11.38
N GLY A 135 4.57 1.24 10.95
CA GLY A 135 4.35 1.96 9.71
C GLY A 135 4.50 1.07 8.47
N ALA A 136 5.53 0.22 8.41
CA ALA A 136 5.78 -0.64 7.26
C ALA A 136 4.70 -1.73 7.09
N VAL A 137 4.21 -2.32 8.19
CA VAL A 137 3.07 -3.25 8.16
C VAL A 137 1.80 -2.55 7.71
N THR A 138 1.57 -1.33 8.18
CA THR A 138 0.43 -0.51 7.72
C THR A 138 0.51 -0.22 6.23
N TYR A 139 1.71 0.13 5.73
CA TYR A 139 1.95 0.37 4.32
C TYR A 139 1.67 -0.90 3.50
N ALA A 140 2.27 -2.04 3.86
CA ALA A 140 2.10 -3.30 3.14
C ALA A 140 0.65 -3.79 3.13
N THR A 141 -0.06 -3.63 4.25
CA THR A 141 -1.48 -3.96 4.36
C THR A 141 -2.30 -3.10 3.41
N GLY A 142 -2.16 -1.77 3.51
CA GLY A 142 -2.88 -0.82 2.67
C GLY A 142 -2.65 -1.07 1.18
N GLN A 143 -1.40 -1.27 0.78
CA GLN A 143 -1.03 -1.55 -0.61
C GLN A 143 -1.64 -2.85 -1.13
N SER A 144 -1.67 -3.90 -0.29
CA SER A 144 -2.24 -5.20 -0.67
C SER A 144 -3.74 -5.10 -0.93
N PHE A 145 -4.48 -4.40 -0.07
CA PHE A 145 -5.92 -4.18 -0.26
C PHE A 145 -6.21 -3.21 -1.40
N ALA A 146 -5.47 -2.10 -1.51
CA ALA A 146 -5.63 -1.16 -2.62
C ALA A 146 -5.40 -1.85 -3.97
N LYS A 147 -4.36 -2.69 -4.10
CA LYS A 147 -4.11 -3.48 -5.32
C LYS A 147 -5.24 -4.46 -5.63
N HIS A 148 -5.86 -5.05 -4.61
CA HIS A 148 -7.02 -5.93 -4.78
C HIS A 148 -8.24 -5.16 -5.24
N PHE A 149 -8.54 -4.01 -4.63
CA PHE A 149 -9.67 -3.16 -4.96
C PHE A 149 -9.53 -2.48 -6.34
N ASP A 150 -8.31 -2.08 -6.72
CA ASP A 150 -8.00 -1.56 -8.07
C ASP A 150 -8.27 -2.59 -9.19
N ALA A 151 -8.29 -3.88 -8.84
CA ALA A 151 -8.62 -4.99 -9.72
C ALA A 151 -10.09 -5.44 -9.58
N ASP A 152 -10.96 -4.53 -9.13
CA ASP A 152 -12.39 -4.75 -8.89
C ASP A 152 -12.68 -5.85 -7.84
N GLY A 153 -11.70 -6.10 -6.96
CA GLY A 153 -11.86 -6.98 -5.81
C GLY A 153 -12.69 -6.34 -4.70
N THR A 154 -13.30 -7.18 -3.87
CA THR A 154 -14.09 -6.79 -2.70
C THR A 154 -13.53 -7.43 -1.43
N LEU A 155 -14.05 -7.04 -0.26
CA LEU A 155 -13.69 -7.68 1.01
C LEU A 155 -14.03 -9.18 1.03
N ASP A 156 -15.12 -9.58 0.36
CA ASP A 156 -15.59 -10.97 0.30
C ASP A 156 -14.67 -11.92 -0.47
N ASN A 157 -13.98 -11.40 -1.49
CA ASN A 157 -13.14 -12.20 -2.38
C ASN A 157 -11.64 -11.93 -2.19
N PHE A 158 -11.24 -11.35 -1.05
CA PHE A 158 -9.84 -11.12 -0.73
C PHE A 158 -9.14 -12.45 -0.38
N HIS A 159 -8.16 -12.84 -1.21
CA HIS A 159 -7.41 -14.08 -1.03
C HIS A 159 -5.99 -13.82 -0.53
N ALA A 160 -5.79 -13.81 0.78
CA ALA A 160 -4.51 -13.51 1.43
C ALA A 160 -3.28 -14.21 0.82
N ARG A 161 -3.40 -15.50 0.46
CA ARG A 161 -2.32 -16.29 -0.15
C ARG A 161 -1.78 -15.68 -1.46
N LYS A 162 -2.64 -15.02 -2.25
CA LYS A 162 -2.22 -14.36 -3.51
C LYS A 162 -1.37 -13.12 -3.24
N PHE A 163 -1.46 -12.56 -2.04
CA PHE A 163 -0.81 -11.31 -1.66
C PHE A 163 0.41 -11.49 -0.77
N THR A 164 0.72 -12.66 -0.22
CA THR A 164 1.89 -12.86 0.68
C THR A 164 3.21 -12.36 0.08
N HIS A 165 3.49 -12.67 -1.19
CA HIS A 165 4.70 -12.20 -1.85
C HIS A 165 4.69 -10.67 -2.04
N PHE A 166 3.57 -10.13 -2.52
CA PHE A 166 3.40 -8.70 -2.71
C PHE A 166 3.50 -7.93 -1.39
N PHE A 167 2.88 -8.44 -0.33
CA PHE A 167 2.94 -7.92 1.02
C PHE A 167 4.39 -7.85 1.51
N LYS A 168 5.20 -8.91 1.32
CA LYS A 168 6.63 -8.91 1.67
C LYS A 168 7.39 -7.78 0.94
N GLN A 169 7.14 -7.60 -0.36
CA GLN A 169 7.78 -6.55 -1.15
C GLN A 169 7.38 -5.15 -0.64
N GLU A 170 6.09 -4.92 -0.42
CA GLU A 170 5.60 -3.63 0.07
C GLU A 170 6.05 -3.37 1.51
N LEU A 171 6.18 -4.40 2.35
CA LEU A 171 6.72 -4.29 3.70
C LEU A 171 8.17 -3.79 3.67
N GLN A 172 9.01 -4.37 2.82
CA GLN A 172 10.38 -3.90 2.63
C GLN A 172 10.42 -2.47 2.07
N LYS A 173 9.60 -2.15 1.06
CA LYS A 173 9.51 -0.79 0.51
C LYS A 173 9.09 0.22 1.58
N GLY A 174 8.07 -0.10 2.37
CA GLY A 174 7.57 0.71 3.47
C GLY A 174 8.66 1.00 4.49
N GLN A 175 9.47 0.00 4.84
CA GLN A 175 10.64 0.22 5.71
C GLN A 175 11.61 1.26 5.13
N HIS A 176 11.98 1.13 3.85
CA HIS A 176 12.91 2.07 3.22
C HIS A 176 12.34 3.48 3.14
N ILE A 177 11.06 3.63 2.79
CA ILE A 177 10.38 4.93 2.70
C ILE A 177 10.43 5.62 4.08
N ILE A 178 10.04 4.91 5.14
CA ILE A 178 10.00 5.48 6.49
C ILE A 178 11.41 5.80 6.98
N GLN A 179 12.39 4.91 6.77
CA GLN A 179 13.80 5.15 7.12
C GLN A 179 14.35 6.41 6.46
N GLN A 180 14.07 6.63 5.16
CA GLN A 180 14.49 7.84 4.46
C GLN A 180 13.85 9.10 5.05
N HIS A 181 12.58 9.05 5.44
CA HIS A 181 11.91 10.20 6.07
C HIS A 181 12.46 10.49 7.47
N LEU A 182 12.77 9.45 8.26
CA LEU A 182 13.37 9.60 9.57
C LEU A 182 14.80 10.16 9.48
N ALA A 183 15.64 9.64 8.57
CA ALA A 183 17.02 10.08 8.37
C ALA A 183 17.12 11.55 7.91
N LYS A 184 16.25 11.98 6.99
CA LYS A 184 16.18 13.38 6.54
C LYS A 184 15.79 14.33 7.68
N LYS A 185 14.90 13.90 8.57
CA LYS A 185 14.49 14.70 9.73
C LYS A 185 15.65 14.85 10.71
N THR A 186 16.45 13.81 10.93
CA THR A 186 17.65 13.89 11.79
C THR A 186 18.68 14.87 11.24
N VAL A 187 19.03 14.82 9.94
CA VAL A 187 20.03 15.71 9.31
C VAL A 187 19.62 17.18 9.32
N SER A 188 18.32 17.48 9.16
CA SER A 188 17.83 18.87 9.19
C SER A 188 17.89 19.50 10.58
N THR A 189 17.91 18.71 11.67
CA THR A 189 18.06 19.23 13.03
C THR A 189 19.52 19.51 13.40
N ILE A 190 20.49 18.83 12.77
CA ILE A 190 21.93 18.99 13.07
C ILE A 190 22.55 20.22 12.37
N ASN A 191 21.89 20.73 11.33
CA ASN A 191 22.30 21.94 10.60
C ASN A 191 21.63 23.22 11.13
N VAL A 192 20.94 23.12 12.28
CA VAL A 192 20.36 24.26 13.00
C VAL A 192 20.96 24.24 14.41
N ASP A 193 22.27 24.42 14.49
CA ASP A 193 23.05 24.79 15.68
C ASP A 193 24.28 25.59 15.23
#